data_AF-A0A346XR77-F1
#
_entry.id   AF-A0A346XR77-F1
#
_cell.length_a   1.000
_cell.length_b   1.000
_cell.length_c   1.000
_cell.angle_alpha   90.00
_cell.angle_beta   90.00
_cell.angle_gamma   90.00
#
_symmetry.space_group_name_H-M   'P 1'
#
loop_
_entity.id
_entity.type
_entity.pdbx_description
1 polymer ?
#
loop_
_entity_poly.entity_id
_entity_poly.type
_entity_poly.pdbx_seq_one_letter_code
_entity_poly.pdbx_strand_id
1 'polypeptide(L)' 'MPKSKSKRDQYTPPPRPNPPPSPQWVPVAGTGLIALGIIVILINYVFPGFLPGGNYAIIVGFVMMAVGLGILSQWR' A
#
# COMPACT_ATOMS: atom_id res chain seq x y z
N MET A 1 -11.27 -17.55 61.34
CA MET A 1 -11.88 -17.51 59.99
C MET A 1 -10.96 -16.75 59.05
N PRO A 2 -10.55 -17.29 57.89
CA PRO A 2 -9.75 -16.52 56.94
C PRO A 2 -10.66 -15.53 56.21
N LYS A 3 -10.33 -14.23 56.27
CA LYS A 3 -10.98 -13.20 55.44
C LYS A 3 -10.58 -13.43 53.98
N SER A 4 -11.54 -13.69 53.09
CA SER A 4 -11.28 -13.72 51.65
C SER A 4 -10.73 -12.36 51.23
N LYS A 5 -9.55 -12.31 50.61
CA LYS A 5 -9.07 -11.07 50.01
C LYS A 5 -10.04 -10.68 48.91
N SER A 6 -10.64 -9.51 49.05
CA SER A 6 -11.44 -8.86 48.01
C SER A 6 -10.68 -8.93 46.69
N LYS A 7 -11.35 -9.46 45.66
CA LYS A 7 -10.86 -9.52 44.29
C LYS A 7 -10.53 -8.08 43.89
N ARG A 8 -9.25 -7.75 43.77
CA ARG A 8 -8.83 -6.46 43.22
C ARG A 8 -9.30 -6.46 41.78
N ASP A 9 -10.19 -5.55 41.42
CA ASP A 9 -10.44 -5.23 40.03
C ASP A 9 -9.12 -4.76 39.43
N GLN A 10 -8.49 -5.67 38.68
CA GLN A 10 -7.32 -5.35 37.89
C GLN A 10 -7.80 -4.34 36.87
N TYR A 11 -7.33 -3.10 36.98
CA TYR A 11 -7.62 -2.07 35.99
C TYR A 11 -7.22 -2.60 34.60
N THR A 12 -8.22 -2.86 33.77
CA THR A 12 -8.03 -3.16 32.35
C THR A 12 -8.08 -1.81 31.66
N PRO A 13 -6.95 -1.30 31.11
CA PRO A 13 -6.98 -0.05 30.40
C PRO A 13 -7.97 -0.15 29.23
N PRO A 14 -8.73 0.91 28.96
CA PRO A 14 -9.64 0.91 27.82
C PRO A 14 -8.86 0.61 26.53
N PRO A 15 -9.46 -0.13 25.58
CA PRO A 15 -8.86 -0.36 24.27
C PRO A 15 -8.41 0.98 23.67
N ARG A 16 -7.19 1.02 23.13
CA ARG A 16 -6.70 2.21 22.44
C ARG A 16 -7.64 2.49 21.25
N PRO A 17 -7.94 3.77 20.96
CA PRO A 17 -8.71 4.12 19.78
C PRO A 17 -8.07 3.51 18.53
N ASN A 18 -8.89 2.95 17.65
CA ASN A 18 -8.40 2.48 16.36
C ASN A 18 -7.77 3.66 15.60
N PRO A 19 -6.64 3.45 14.92
CA PRO A 19 -6.09 4.48 14.05
C PRO A 19 -7.14 4.90 13.02
N PRO A 20 -7.16 6.18 12.64
CA PRO A 20 -8.09 6.67 11.64
C PRO A 20 -7.91 5.88 10.34
N PRO A 21 -9.01 5.56 9.63
CA PRO A 21 -8.94 4.80 8.39
C PRO A 21 -8.07 5.53 7.37
N SER A 22 -7.32 4.75 6.58
CA SER A 22 -6.46 5.29 5.55
C SER A 22 -7.28 6.07 4.51
N PRO A 23 -6.72 7.16 3.95
CA PRO A 23 -7.41 7.92 2.91
C PRO A 23 -7.70 7.06 1.68
N GLN A 24 -8.94 7.10 1.19
CA GLN A 24 -9.39 6.27 0.05
C GLN A 24 -8.65 6.54 -1.26
N TRP A 25 -7.99 7.70 -1.40
CA TRP A 25 -7.21 8.03 -2.61
C TRP A 25 -5.93 7.20 -2.72
N VAL A 26 -5.36 6.73 -1.60
CA VAL A 26 -4.11 5.95 -1.58
C VAL A 26 -4.25 4.63 -2.35
N PRO A 27 -5.25 3.77 -2.06
CA PRO A 27 -5.42 2.54 -2.82
C PRO A 27 -5.75 2.80 -4.29
N VAL A 28 -6.50 3.86 -4.60
CA VAL A 28 -6.81 4.24 -5.99
C VAL A 28 -5.55 4.69 -6.73
N ALA A 29 -4.73 5.55 -6.13
CA ALA A 29 -3.49 6.04 -6.72
C ALA A 29 -2.45 4.93 -6.88
N GLY A 30 -2.25 4.11 -5.85
CA GLY A 30 -1.30 2.99 -5.88
C GLY A 30 -1.68 1.94 -6.93
N THR A 31 -2.96 1.53 -6.97
CA THR A 31 -3.45 0.56 -7.96
C THR A 31 -3.41 1.15 -9.37
N GLY A 32 -3.79 2.43 -9.52
CA GLY A 32 -3.72 3.15 -10.78
C GLY A 32 -2.29 3.22 -11.34
N LEU A 33 -1.30 3.48 -10.49
CA LEU A 33 0.10 3.56 -10.90
C LEU A 33 0.67 2.20 -11.33
N ILE A 34 0.27 1.13 -10.64
CA ILE A 34 0.63 -0.25 -11.02
C ILE A 34 0.00 -0.59 -12.38
N ALA A 35 -1.29 -0.31 -12.57
CA ALA A 35 -1.98 -0.54 -13.84
C ALA A 35 -1.33 0.26 -14.98
N LEU A 36 -0.98 1.53 -14.73
CA LEU A 36 -0.28 2.38 -15.68
C LEU A 36 1.09 1.78 -16.06
N GLY A 37 1.85 1.26 -15.09
CA GLY A 37 3.13 0.58 -15.34
C GLY A 37 2.99 -0.64 -16.24
N ILE A 38 1.95 -1.45 -16.03
CA ILE A 38 1.61 -2.58 -16.91
C ILE A 38 1.32 -2.09 -18.33
N ILE A 39 0.49 -1.05 -18.48
CA ILE A 39 0.13 -0.49 -19.78
C ILE A 39 1.38 0.00 -20.53
N VAL A 40 2.32 0.67 -19.85
CA VAL A 40 3.58 1.12 -20.47
C VAL A 40 4.39 -0.06 -21.01
N ILE A 41 4.51 -1.14 -20.24
CA ILE A 41 5.22 -2.36 -20.67
C ILE A 41 4.51 -2.99 -21.88
N LEU A 42 3.18 -3.08 -21.84
CA LEU A 42 2.37 -3.64 -22.93
C LEU A 42 2.51 -2.81 -24.21
N ILE A 43 2.43 -1.48 -24.12
CA ILE A 43 2.59 -0.59 -25.29
C ILE A 43 3.99 -0.76 -25.90
N ASN A 44 5.04 -0.83 -25.08
CA ASN A 44 6.40 -1.03 -25.58
C ASN A 44 6.57 -2.38 -26.32
N TYR A 45 5.86 -3.42 -25.86
CA TYR A 45 5.89 -4.73 -26.49
C TYR A 45 5.05 -4.83 -27.77
N VAL A 46 3.84 -4.26 -27.75
CA VAL A 46 2.89 -4.34 -28.87
C VAL A 46 3.26 -3.35 -29.98
N PHE A 47 3.82 -2.20 -29.62
CA PHE A 47 4.19 -1.12 -30.55
C PHE A 47 5.69 -0.79 -30.45
N PRO A 48 6.57 -1.66 -30.97
CA PRO A 48 8.01 -1.42 -30.95
C PRO A 48 8.35 -0.13 -31.71
N GLY A 49 9.01 0.81 -31.03
CA GLY A 49 9.41 2.12 -31.57
C GLY A 49 8.42 3.26 -31.32
N PHE A 50 7.25 3.00 -30.72
CA PHE A 50 6.27 4.05 -30.36
C PHE A 50 6.72 4.89 -29.16
N LEU A 51 7.37 4.24 -28.18
CA LEU A 51 7.94 4.90 -27.00
C LEU A 51 9.43 5.19 -27.21
N PRO A 52 9.90 6.44 -27.02
CA PRO A 52 11.31 6.74 -27.05
C PRO A 52 12.02 6.06 -25.86
N GLY A 53 13.06 5.28 -26.15
CA GLY A 53 13.88 4.61 -25.13
C GLY A 53 13.92 3.08 -25.20
N GLY A 54 13.13 2.43 -26.06
CA GLY A 54 13.21 0.97 -26.28
C GLY A 54 13.18 0.18 -24.96
N ASN A 55 14.26 -0.55 -24.65
CA ASN A 55 14.37 -1.33 -23.41
C ASN A 55 14.27 -0.49 -22.12
N TYR A 56 14.63 0.79 -22.16
CA TYR A 56 14.51 1.69 -21.00
C TYR A 56 13.05 1.93 -20.58
N ALA A 57 12.10 1.89 -21.51
CA ALA A 57 10.68 2.04 -21.18
C ALA A 57 10.15 0.88 -20.31
N ILE A 58 10.77 -0.31 -20.41
CA ILE A 58 10.45 -1.45 -19.53
C ILE A 58 10.89 -1.15 -18.10
N ILE A 59 12.10 -0.62 -17.93
CA ILE A 59 12.65 -0.23 -16.61
C ILE A 59 11.74 0.84 -15.98
N VAL A 60 11.33 1.84 -16.76
CA VAL A 60 10.40 2.88 -16.30
C VAL A 60 9.07 2.26 -15.85
N GLY A 61 8.51 1.31 -16.60
CA GLY A 61 7.31 0.58 -16.20
C GLY A 61 7.46 -0.12 -14.85
N PHE A 62 8.58 -0.83 -14.64
CA PHE A 62 8.85 -1.49 -13.35
C PHE A 62 9.02 -0.53 -12.19
N VAL A 63 9.76 0.57 -12.38
CA VAL A 63 9.93 1.61 -11.34
C VAL A 63 8.57 2.19 -10.96
N MET A 64 7.71 2.44 -11.95
CA MET A 64 6.38 2.99 -11.72
C MET A 64 5.50 2.02 -10.89
N MET A 65 5.58 0.72 -11.15
CA MET A 65 4.91 -0.30 -10.34
C MET A 65 5.48 -0.36 -8.92
N ALA A 66 6.80 -0.29 -8.76
CA ALA A 66 7.47 -0.28 -7.45
C ALA A 66 7.06 0.93 -6.60
N VAL A 67 6.94 2.11 -7.20
CA VAL A 67 6.41 3.32 -6.54
C VAL A 67 4.96 3.11 -6.10
N GLY A 68 4.14 2.45 -6.93
CA GLY A 68 2.73 2.18 -6.60
C GLY A 68 2.59 1.25 -5.40
N LEU A 69 3.44 0.22 -5.32
CA LEU A 69 3.54 -0.66 -4.16
C LEU A 69 4.07 0.07 -2.92
N GLY A 70 5.05 0.96 -3.09
CA GLY A 70 5.54 1.85 -2.03
C GLY A 70 4.41 2.67 -1.42
N ILE A 71 3.63 3.34 -2.26
CA ILE A 71 2.44 4.10 -1.84
C ILE A 71 1.46 3.19 -1.10
N LEU A 72 1.20 1.97 -1.55
CA LEU A 72 0.28 1.06 -0.84
C LEU A 72 0.83 0.58 0.51
N SER A 73 2.15 0.42 0.64
CA SER A 73 2.78 -0.08 1.86
C SER A 73 2.88 0.94 3.00
N GLN A 74 2.83 2.23 2.69
CA GLN A 74 3.05 3.29 3.68
C GLN A 74 1.82 3.60 4.54
N TRP A 75 0.63 3.15 4.14
CA TRP A 75 -0.63 3.51 4.82
C TRP A 75 -1.25 2.27 5.45
N ARG A 76 -1.38 2.30 6.78
CA ARG A 76 -1.88 1.19 7.61
C ARG A 76 -2.93 1.69 8.59
#